data_AF-A0A662IS56-F1
#
_entry.id   AF-A0A662IS56-F1
#
_cell.length_a   1.000
_cell.length_b   1.000
_cell.length_c   1.000
_cell.angle_alpha   90.00
_cell.angle_beta   90.00
_cell.angle_gamma   90.00
#
_symmetry.space_group_name_H-M   'P 1'
#
loop_
_entity.id
_entity.type
_entity.pdbx_description
1 polymer ?
#
loop_
_entity_poly.entity_id
_entity_poly.type
_entity_poly.pdbx_seq_one_letter_code
_entity_poly.pdbx_strand_id
1 'polypeptide(L)'
;MVEVELLMRVIEAAFTIALVILIVLLLYALSLKATRGLSRSVGDKRKPFACGEVLPESKTGLPDPHVYTAVWRDVFKSLYRGLRDKLHTGVLSDWLVWMFIFMVIVVVVLVVV
;
A
#
# COMPACT_ATOMS: atom_id res chain seq x y z
N MET A 1 -11.98 -41.09 -1.72
CA MET A 1 -12.59 -40.36 -2.85
C MET A 1 -12.87 -38.90 -2.51
N VAL A 2 -13.53 -38.61 -1.37
CA VAL A 2 -13.83 -37.23 -0.92
C VAL A 2 -12.58 -36.34 -0.76
N GLU A 3 -11.47 -36.89 -0.27
CA GLU A 3 -10.22 -36.12 -0.07
C GLU A 3 -9.56 -35.68 -1.39
N VAL A 4 -9.62 -36.52 -2.43
CA VAL A 4 -9.06 -36.22 -3.76
C VAL A 4 -9.88 -35.15 -4.46
N GLU A 5 -11.21 -35.20 -4.28
CA GLU A 5 -12.13 -34.21 -4.81
C GLU A 5 -11.94 -32.84 -4.14
N LEU A 6 -11.77 -32.80 -2.81
CA LEU A 6 -11.49 -31.57 -2.09
C LEU A 6 -10.15 -30.95 -2.54
N LEU A 7 -9.10 -31.76 -2.69
CA LEU A 7 -7.79 -31.32 -3.16
C LEU A 7 -7.88 -30.69 -4.57
N MET A 8 -8.59 -31.34 -5.49
CA MET A 8 -8.82 -30.83 -6.84
C MET A 8 -9.54 -29.47 -6.83
N ARG A 9 -10.58 -29.31 -6.00
CA ARG A 9 -11.31 -28.05 -5.86
C ARG A 9 -10.43 -26.92 -5.33
N VAL A 10 -9.56 -27.21 -4.37
CA VAL A 10 -8.60 -26.24 -3.83
C VAL A 10 -7.59 -25.81 -4.89
N ILE A 11 -7.09 -26.74 -5.70
CA ILE A 11 -6.15 -26.45 -6.78
C ILE A 11 -6.83 -25.60 -7.88
N GLU A 12 -8.07 -25.92 -8.26
CA GLU A 12 -8.86 -25.11 -9.20
C GLU A 12 -9.08 -23.68 -8.68
N ALA A 13 -9.44 -23.54 -7.40
CA ALA A 13 -9.61 -22.24 -6.76
C ALA A 13 -8.30 -21.45 -6.71
N ALA A 14 -7.18 -22.10 -6.35
CA ALA A 14 -5.88 -21.46 -6.32
C ALA A 14 -5.42 -21.00 -7.72
N PHE A 15 -5.64 -21.84 -8.75
CA PHE A 15 -5.31 -21.53 -10.13
C PHE A 15 -6.13 -20.36 -10.68
N THR A 16 -7.44 -20.34 -10.41
CA THR A 16 -8.31 -19.25 -10.83
C THR A 16 -7.94 -17.94 -10.16
N ILE A 17 -7.64 -17.96 -8.85
CA ILE A 17 -7.13 -16.78 -8.13
C ILE A 17 -5.81 -16.30 -8.74
N ALA A 18 -4.85 -17.19 -8.99
CA ALA A 18 -3.56 -16.84 -9.60
C ALA A 18 -3.72 -16.22 -11.00
N LEU A 19 -4.62 -16.77 -11.82
CA LEU A 19 -4.92 -16.24 -13.16
C LEU A 19 -5.52 -14.83 -13.09
N VAL A 20 -6.52 -14.63 -12.23
CA VAL A 20 -7.16 -13.32 -12.03
C VAL A 20 -6.13 -12.28 -11.60
N ILE A 21 -5.22 -12.66 -10.69
CA ILE A 21 -4.18 -11.75 -10.23
C ILE A 21 -3.18 -11.41 -11.35
N LEU A 22 -2.75 -12.38 -12.16
CA LEU A 22 -1.88 -12.11 -13.31
C LEU A 22 -2.53 -11.12 -14.28
N ILE A 23 -3.83 -11.26 -14.53
CA ILE A 23 -4.59 -10.32 -15.36
C ILE A 23 -4.61 -8.93 -14.72
N VAL A 24 -4.89 -8.83 -13.41
CA VAL A 24 -4.90 -7.55 -12.69
C VAL A 24 -3.51 -6.89 -12.69
N LEU A 25 -2.44 -7.65 -12.48
CA LEU A 25 -1.06 -7.14 -12.51
C LEU A 25 -0.68 -6.66 -13.92
N LEU A 26 -1.09 -7.38 -14.97
CA LEU A 26 -0.89 -6.95 -16.35
C LEU A 26 -1.62 -5.64 -16.65
N LEU A 27 -2.91 -5.55 -16.29
CA LEU A 27 -3.69 -4.33 -16.43
C LEU A 27 -3.07 -3.17 -15.63
N TYR A 28 -2.57 -3.45 -14.43
CA TYR A 28 -1.89 -2.46 -13.61
C TYR A 28 -0.59 -1.97 -14.26
N ALA A 29 0.26 -2.86 -14.77
CA ALA A 29 1.49 -2.50 -15.49
C ALA A 29 1.19 -1.66 -16.75
N LEU A 30 0.15 -2.02 -17.50
CA LEU A 30 -0.34 -1.23 -18.64
C LEU A 30 -0.84 0.13 -18.21
N SER A 31 -1.58 0.21 -17.10
CA SER A 31 -2.06 1.46 -16.53
C SER A 31 -0.92 2.38 -16.13
N LEU A 32 0.15 1.86 -15.52
CA LEU A 32 1.35 2.62 -15.17
C LEU A 32 2.05 3.19 -16.41
N LYS A 33 2.14 2.39 -17.48
CA LYS A 33 2.72 2.85 -18.76
C LYS A 33 1.88 3.96 -19.38
N ALA A 34 0.55 3.84 -19.33
CA ALA A 34 -0.37 4.84 -19.86
C ALA A 34 -0.43 6.13 -19.01
N THR A 35 -0.32 6.01 -17.69
CA THR A 35 -0.43 7.14 -16.74
C THR A 35 0.91 7.79 -16.39
N ARG A 36 2.04 7.23 -16.83
CA ARG A 36 3.38 7.82 -16.64
C ARG A 36 3.50 9.25 -17.17
N GLY A 37 2.80 9.58 -18.26
CA GLY A 37 2.75 10.94 -18.82
C GLY A 37 1.73 11.87 -18.15
N LEU A 38 0.80 11.31 -17.36
CA LEU A 38 -0.25 12.03 -16.63
C LEU A 38 0.08 12.29 -15.17
N SER A 39 1.33 12.06 -14.74
CA SER A 39 1.79 12.33 -13.37
C SER A 39 1.71 13.84 -13.08
N ARG A 40 0.50 14.28 -12.73
CA ARG A 40 0.20 15.63 -12.29
C ARG A 40 0.90 15.81 -10.96
N SER A 41 1.71 16.87 -10.88
CA SER A 41 2.43 17.34 -9.70
C SER A 41 1.83 16.82 -8.37
N VAL A 42 2.53 15.87 -7.75
CA VAL A 42 2.19 15.26 -6.44
C VAL A 42 2.18 16.32 -5.32
N GLY A 43 2.64 17.54 -5.60
CA GLY A 43 2.75 18.63 -4.62
C GLY A 43 1.42 19.00 -3.96
N ASP A 44 0.28 18.91 -4.67
CA ASP A 44 -0.99 19.32 -4.08
C ASP A 44 -1.48 18.34 -3.01
N LYS A 45 -1.26 17.03 -3.14
CA LYS A 45 -1.69 16.04 -2.14
C LYS A 45 -0.96 16.14 -0.80
N ARG A 46 0.19 16.85 -0.77
CA ARG A 46 1.03 17.01 0.43
C ARG A 46 0.76 18.31 1.19
N LYS A 47 -0.09 19.19 0.65
CA LYS A 47 -0.47 20.43 1.35
C LYS A 47 -1.43 20.11 2.49
N PRO A 48 -1.31 20.79 3.64
CA PRO A 48 -2.31 20.70 4.69
C PRO A 48 -3.61 21.34 4.20
N PHE A 49 -4.71 20.59 4.25
CA PHE A 49 -6.05 21.09 3.94
C PHE A 49 -6.95 20.97 5.16
N ALA A 50 -7.82 21.96 5.35
CA ALA A 50 -8.96 21.83 6.25
C ALA A 50 -10.18 22.45 5.57
N CYS A 51 -11.33 21.76 5.65
CA CYS A 51 -12.59 22.22 5.08
C CYS A 51 -12.53 22.59 3.57
N GLY A 52 -11.66 21.93 2.80
CA GLY A 52 -11.51 22.18 1.36
C GLY A 52 -10.57 23.34 1.00
N GLU A 53 -9.99 24.03 1.98
CA GLU A 53 -9.04 25.12 1.77
C GLU A 53 -7.61 24.70 2.14
N VAL A 54 -6.62 25.27 1.44
CA VAL A 54 -5.20 25.08 1.78
C VAL A 54 -4.90 25.86 3.05
N LEU A 55 -4.49 25.17 4.10
CA LEU A 55 -4.03 25.82 5.32
C LEU A 55 -2.59 26.32 5.17
N PRO A 56 -2.25 27.51 5.68
CA PRO A 56 -0.86 27.90 5.84
C PRO A 56 -0.21 27.06 6.95
N GLU A 57 1.06 26.69 6.76
CA GLU A 57 1.82 25.83 7.70
C GLU A 57 1.79 26.37 9.14
N SER A 58 1.75 27.68 9.32
CA SER A 58 1.66 28.33 10.64
C SER A 58 0.38 28.00 11.42
N LYS A 59 -0.70 27.62 10.73
CA LYS A 59 -1.98 27.21 11.33
C LYS A 59 -2.11 25.69 11.50
N THR A 60 -1.07 24.93 11.13
CA THR A 60 -1.03 23.48 11.29
C THR A 60 -0.43 23.02 12.62
N GLY A 61 -0.19 23.98 13.54
CA GLY A 61 0.48 23.74 14.81
C GLY A 61 -0.19 22.62 15.62
N LEU A 62 0.54 21.51 15.76
CA LEU A 62 0.29 20.54 16.81
C LEU A 62 0.72 21.14 18.16
N PRO A 63 0.09 20.77 19.28
CA PRO A 63 0.54 21.18 20.62
C PRO A 63 2.03 20.87 20.82
N ASP A 64 2.70 21.70 21.63
CA ASP A 64 4.12 21.51 21.91
C ASP A 64 4.38 20.09 22.43
N PRO A 65 5.32 19.36 21.81
CA PRO A 65 5.60 17.98 22.18
C PRO A 65 6.23 17.93 23.58
N HIS A 66 5.64 17.12 24.47
CA HIS A 66 6.30 16.76 25.72
C HIS A 66 7.67 16.08 25.45
N VAL A 67 8.62 16.21 26.38
CA VAL A 67 10.00 15.71 26.21
C VAL A 67 10.03 14.24 25.80
N TYR A 68 9.18 13.40 26.39
CA TYR A 68 9.04 11.99 26.02
C TYR A 68 8.63 11.79 24.56
N THR A 69 7.63 12.53 24.08
CA THR A 69 7.15 12.40 22.69
C THR A 69 8.10 13.05 21.69
N ALA A 70 8.88 14.06 22.11
CA ALA A 70 9.91 14.67 21.30
C ALA A 70 11.06 13.69 20.99
N VAL A 71 11.58 12.99 22.01
CA VAL A 71 12.63 11.98 21.84
C VAL A 71 12.16 10.85 20.92
N TRP A 72 10.96 10.32 21.17
CA TRP A 72 10.40 9.26 20.34
C TRP A 72 10.17 9.73 18.90
N ARG A 73 9.66 10.94 18.72
CA ARG A 73 9.46 11.53 17.40
C ARG A 73 10.77 11.63 16.65
N ASP A 74 11.86 12.10 17.27
CA ASP A 74 13.11 12.33 16.57
C ASP A 74 13.86 11.04 16.23
N VAL A 75 13.83 10.03 17.11
CA VAL A 75 14.40 8.70 16.84
C VAL A 75 13.68 8.03 15.67
N PHE A 76 12.35 8.04 15.67
CA PHE A 76 11.55 7.33 14.67
C PHE A 76 11.16 8.19 13.47
N LYS A 77 11.54 9.47 13.44
CA LYS A 77 11.21 10.42 12.36
C LYS A 77 11.64 9.91 11.00
N SER A 78 12.86 9.41 10.92
CA SER A 78 13.45 8.91 9.68
C SER A 78 12.71 7.68 9.18
N LEU A 79 12.43 6.74 10.08
CA LEU A 79 11.65 5.54 9.78
C LEU A 79 10.24 5.89 9.31
N TYR A 80 9.56 6.77 10.04
CA TYR A 80 8.20 7.20 9.72
C TYR A 80 8.13 7.90 8.36
N ARG A 81 9.07 8.81 8.07
CA ARG A 81 9.16 9.44 6.74
C ARG A 81 9.43 8.41 5.65
N GLY A 82 10.31 7.44 5.91
CA GLY A 82 10.55 6.32 5.00
C GLY A 82 9.27 5.52 4.69
N LEU A 83 8.56 5.09 5.74
CA LEU A 83 7.31 4.34 5.60
C LEU A 83 6.24 5.16 4.87
N ARG A 84 5.99 6.39 5.33
CA ARG A 84 4.94 7.25 4.77
C ARG A 84 5.24 7.66 3.35
N ASP A 85 6.44 8.19 3.07
CA ASP A 85 6.71 8.82 1.79
C ASP A 85 7.09 7.81 0.70
N LYS A 86 7.61 6.62 1.06
CA LYS A 86 8.08 5.61 0.10
C LYS A 86 7.22 4.35 0.04
N LEU A 87 6.63 3.91 1.17
CA LEU A 87 5.84 2.67 1.21
C LEU A 87 4.32 2.93 1.16
N HIS A 88 3.87 4.13 1.58
CA HIS A 88 2.46 4.51 1.60
C HIS A 88 2.21 5.88 0.96
N THR A 89 2.36 5.95 -0.37
CA THR A 89 2.11 7.18 -1.15
C THR A 89 0.65 7.63 -1.16
N GLY A 90 -0.28 6.81 -0.65
CA GLY A 90 -1.72 7.06 -0.67
C GLY A 90 -2.36 6.81 -2.04
N VAL A 91 -1.63 6.22 -2.99
CA VAL A 91 -2.18 5.76 -4.27
C VAL A 91 -2.76 4.36 -4.08
N LEU A 92 -3.99 4.15 -4.57
CA LEU A 92 -4.70 2.87 -4.46
C LEU A 92 -3.88 1.68 -4.99
N SER A 93 -3.07 1.91 -6.01
CA SER A 93 -2.21 0.88 -6.58
C SER A 93 -1.14 0.36 -5.64
N ASP A 94 -0.52 1.22 -4.84
CA ASP A 94 0.51 0.82 -3.87
C ASP A 94 -0.10 -0.09 -2.81
N TRP A 95 -1.35 0.19 -2.41
CA TRP A 95 -2.11 -0.66 -1.51
C TRP A 95 -2.39 -2.06 -2.11
N LEU A 96 -2.78 -2.12 -3.39
CA LEU A 96 -3.01 -3.39 -4.08
C LEU A 96 -1.74 -4.25 -4.17
N VAL A 97 -0.58 -3.62 -4.43
CA VAL A 97 0.71 -4.32 -4.45
C VAL A 97 1.03 -4.94 -3.08
N TRP A 98 0.79 -4.22 -1.98
CA TRP A 98 1.00 -4.75 -0.64
C TRP A 98 0.06 -5.91 -0.30
N MET A 99 -1.22 -5.82 -0.70
CA MET A 99 -2.16 -6.93 -0.54
C MET A 99 -1.72 -8.17 -1.30
N PHE A 100 -1.20 -8.00 -2.52
CA PHE A 100 -0.67 -9.11 -3.31
C PHE A 100 0.54 -9.77 -2.63
N ILE A 101 1.52 -8.97 -2.18
CA ILE A 101 2.70 -9.48 -1.46
C ILE A 101 2.28 -10.25 -0.20
N PHE A 102 1.36 -9.68 0.59
CA PHE A 102 0.84 -10.35 1.79
C PHE A 102 0.20 -11.69 1.46
N MET A 103 -0.62 -11.76 0.41
CA MET A 103 -1.25 -13.02 -0.02
C MET A 103 -0.20 -14.05 -0.47
N VAL A 104 0.84 -13.65 -1.21
CA VAL A 104 1.94 -14.54 -1.61
C VAL A 104 2.64 -15.12 -0.36
N ILE A 105 2.93 -14.28 0.64
CA ILE A 105 3.55 -14.73 1.89
C ILE A 105 2.67 -15.77 2.58
N VAL A 106 1.36 -15.53 2.70
CA VAL A 106 0.42 -16.47 3.32
C VAL A 106 0.41 -17.81 2.57
N VAL A 107 0.37 -17.79 1.24
CA VAL A 107 0.43 -19.03 0.43
C VAL A 107 1.74 -19.78 0.65
N VAL A 108 2.89 -19.08 0.66
CA VAL A 108 4.19 -19.71 0.93
C VAL A 108 4.22 -20.35 2.31
N VAL A 109 3.73 -19.65 3.34
CA VAL A 109 3.65 -20.18 4.70
C VAL A 109 2.78 -21.44 4.74
N LEU A 110 1.60 -21.42 4.11
CA LEU A 110 0.69 -22.57 4.12
C LEU A 110 1.17 -23.79 3.31
N VAL A 111 2.09 -23.58 2.35
CA VAL A 111 2.65 -24.67 1.52
C VAL A 111 3.92 -25.26 2.14
N VAL A 112 4.70 -24.43 2.84
CA VAL A 112 6.00 -24.83 3.42
C VAL A 112 5.85 -25.33 4.86
N VAL A 113 4.86 -24.85 5.60
CA VAL A 113 4.52 -25.27 6.98
C VAL A 113 3.34 -26.24 6.92
#